data_AF-A0A7K1DXD9-F1
#
_entry.id   AF-A0A7K1DXD9-F1
#
_cell.length_a   1.000
_cell.length_b   1.000
_cell.length_c   1.000
_cell.angle_alpha   90.00
_cell.angle_beta   90.00
_cell.angle_gamma   90.00
#
_symmetry.space_group_name_H-M   'P 1'
#
loop_
_entity.id
_entity.type
_entity.pdbx_description
1 polymer ?
#
loop_
_entity_poly.entity_id
_entity_poly.type
_entity_poly.pdbx_seq_one_letter_code
_entity_poly.pdbx_strand_id
1 'polypeptide(L)'
;TWSLVGIESDMPYISESSKDVNLTNELGVYNTVRVLKNVAGMWLLEECRRTWASEGDVYTIPELISLAEDNLNFATLINPNDSCFTLPGAMPSRIVKYCTDRSFQPPRTPGEFAATILKSLANAYRDTVRDIESVTGLTLDTLHILGGGSQISLLNQLTANACQLKVKTGPVEATLFGNIAVQAISAGVISDISAARAMIAHSFESLEFNPVDRLSR
;
A
#
# COMPACT_ATOMS: atom_id res chain seq x y z
N THR A 1 -0.04 9.74 -5.06
CA THR A 1 -0.29 9.30 -3.67
C THR A 1 0.60 8.11 -3.39
N TRP A 2 1.29 8.06 -2.25
CA TRP A 2 2.28 7.01 -1.93
C TRP A 2 1.73 6.07 -0.86
N SER A 3 2.28 4.85 -0.81
CA SER A 3 2.07 3.90 0.29
C SER A 3 3.31 3.87 1.18
N LEU A 4 3.11 4.05 2.48
CA LEU A 4 4.17 3.90 3.49
C LEU A 4 3.94 2.57 4.21
N VAL A 5 4.88 1.65 4.09
CA VAL A 5 4.80 0.32 4.71
C VAL A 5 5.92 0.20 5.73
N GLY A 6 5.58 -0.06 6.99
CA GLY A 6 6.53 0.01 8.09
C GLY A 6 5.98 -0.44 9.43
N ILE A 7 6.83 -0.32 10.44
CA ILE A 7 6.53 -0.59 11.84
C ILE A 7 6.84 0.63 12.71
N GLU A 8 6.31 0.64 13.93
CA GLU A 8 6.73 1.54 15.00
C GLU A 8 7.79 0.81 15.86
N SER A 9 8.85 1.51 16.25
CA SER A 9 9.92 0.99 17.10
C SER A 9 10.41 2.07 18.06
N ASP A 10 10.97 1.68 19.20
CA ASP A 10 11.57 2.61 20.16
C ASP A 10 12.93 3.14 19.68
N MET A 11 13.57 2.47 18.73
CA MET A 11 14.91 2.80 18.24
C MET A 11 14.99 2.70 16.71
N PRO A 12 15.86 3.49 16.05
CA PRO A 12 16.07 3.38 14.62
C PRO A 12 16.92 2.16 14.24
N TYR A 13 16.71 1.64 13.04
CA TYR A 13 17.53 0.58 12.43
C TYR A 13 18.48 1.19 11.41
N ILE A 14 19.76 1.31 11.79
CA ILE A 14 20.82 2.01 11.02
C ILE A 14 21.97 1.08 10.57
N SER A 15 21.71 -0.22 10.50
CA SER A 15 22.68 -1.21 10.02
C SER A 15 22.92 -1.11 8.50
N GLU A 16 24.00 -1.73 8.02
CA GLU A 16 24.24 -1.89 6.58
C GLU A 16 23.10 -2.65 5.90
N SER A 17 22.57 -3.70 6.55
CA SER A 17 21.39 -4.42 6.05
C SER A 17 20.16 -3.51 5.86
N SER A 18 19.92 -2.58 6.80
CA SER A 18 18.84 -1.58 6.71
C SER A 18 19.01 -0.65 5.50
N LYS A 19 20.25 -0.24 5.24
CA LYS A 19 20.61 0.57 4.07
C LYS A 19 20.43 -0.20 2.76
N ASP A 20 20.82 -1.47 2.71
CA ASP A 20 20.76 -2.29 1.48
C ASP A 20 19.33 -2.50 0.99
N VAL A 21 18.37 -2.63 1.90
CA VAL A 21 16.94 -2.70 1.58
C VAL A 21 16.25 -1.33 1.52
N ASN A 22 17.01 -0.24 1.69
CA ASN A 22 16.53 1.14 1.63
C ASN A 22 15.38 1.44 2.61
N LEU A 23 15.54 1.03 3.87
CA LEU A 23 14.64 1.42 4.96
C LEU A 23 14.94 2.84 5.43
N THR A 24 13.87 3.57 5.76
CA THR A 24 13.92 4.92 6.34
C THR A 24 13.49 4.87 7.80
N ASN A 25 14.11 5.71 8.62
CA ASN A 25 13.74 5.91 10.01
C ASN A 25 13.16 7.33 10.17
N GLU A 26 11.83 7.45 10.21
CA GLU A 26 11.14 8.73 10.45
C GLU A 26 10.75 8.88 11.92
N LEU A 27 10.80 10.08 12.47
CA LEU A 27 10.35 10.30 13.85
C LEU A 27 8.82 10.20 13.95
N GLY A 28 8.36 9.51 15.00
CA GLY A 28 6.99 9.42 15.43
C GLY A 28 6.69 10.31 16.64
N VAL A 29 5.45 10.22 17.13
CA VAL A 29 5.05 10.88 18.39
C VAL A 29 5.61 10.12 19.59
N TYR A 30 5.76 10.79 20.73
CA TYR A 30 6.15 10.15 22.00
C TYR A 30 7.45 9.32 21.93
N ASN A 31 8.46 9.86 21.24
CA ASN A 31 9.80 9.25 21.08
C ASN A 31 9.83 7.91 20.33
N THR A 32 8.81 7.63 19.51
CA THR A 32 8.85 6.45 18.63
C THR A 32 9.54 6.78 17.30
N VAL A 33 9.94 5.72 16.60
CA VAL A 33 10.50 5.74 15.25
C VAL A 33 9.57 4.93 14.35
N ARG A 34 9.21 5.49 13.20
CA ARG A 34 8.54 4.77 12.12
C ARG A 34 9.58 4.27 11.14
N VAL A 35 9.85 2.97 11.20
CA VAL A 35 10.80 2.26 10.33
C VAL A 35 10.02 1.77 9.12
N LEU A 36 10.24 2.39 7.96
CA LEU A 36 9.35 2.20 6.82
C LEU A 36 10.07 2.29 5.47
N LYS A 37 9.36 1.85 4.42
CA LYS A 37 9.76 2.01 3.03
C LYS A 37 8.65 2.67 2.23
N ASN A 38 9.05 3.50 1.28
CA ASN A 38 8.13 4.10 0.31
C ASN A 38 7.80 3.09 -0.79
N VAL A 39 6.50 2.95 -1.08
CA VAL A 39 5.99 2.24 -2.25
C VAL A 39 5.13 3.21 -3.06
N ALA A 40 5.25 3.19 -4.38
CA ALA A 40 4.58 4.17 -5.25
C ALA A 40 3.05 4.26 -5.07
N GLY A 41 2.41 3.19 -4.54
CA GLY A 41 1.01 3.19 -4.17
C GLY A 41 0.06 3.36 -5.36
N MET A 42 -1.16 3.85 -5.09
CA MET A 42 -2.21 4.05 -6.12
C MET A 42 -1.90 5.11 -7.16
N TRP A 43 -0.79 5.86 -7.00
CA TRP A 43 -0.31 6.83 -7.98
C TRP A 43 -0.25 6.29 -9.42
N LEU A 44 0.23 5.05 -9.59
CA LEU A 44 0.35 4.45 -10.93
C LEU A 44 -1.01 4.37 -11.62
N LEU A 45 -2.05 3.92 -10.91
CA LEU A 45 -3.38 3.79 -11.47
C LEU A 45 -4.03 5.17 -11.68
N GLU A 46 -3.80 6.12 -10.78
CA GLU A 46 -4.26 7.50 -10.95
C GLU A 46 -3.65 8.16 -12.19
N GLU A 47 -2.36 7.96 -12.46
CA GLU A 47 -1.69 8.51 -13.64
C GLU A 47 -2.13 7.83 -14.94
N CYS A 48 -2.40 6.51 -14.91
CA CYS A 48 -3.07 5.84 -16.01
C CYS A 48 -4.44 6.46 -16.30
N ARG A 49 -5.26 6.62 -15.26
CA ARG A 49 -6.59 7.23 -15.34
C ARG A 49 -6.54 8.67 -15.85
N ARG A 50 -5.56 9.48 -15.44
CA ARG A 50 -5.34 10.85 -15.94
C ARG A 50 -4.94 10.85 -17.42
N THR A 51 -4.12 9.90 -17.85
CA THR A 51 -3.72 9.76 -19.26
C THR A 51 -4.94 9.43 -20.12
N TRP A 52 -5.71 8.39 -19.77
CA TRP A 52 -6.91 8.00 -20.51
C TRP A 52 -7.97 9.10 -20.55
N ALA A 53 -8.18 9.82 -19.44
CA ALA A 53 -9.11 10.95 -19.41
C ALA A 53 -8.72 12.07 -20.41
N SER A 54 -7.42 12.30 -20.64
CA SER A 54 -6.96 13.25 -21.64
C SER A 54 -7.13 12.77 -23.09
N GLU A 55 -7.29 11.46 -23.28
CA GLU A 55 -7.53 10.80 -24.57
C GLU A 55 -9.03 10.63 -24.87
N GLY A 56 -9.90 11.00 -23.93
CA GLY A 56 -11.36 10.94 -24.05
C GLY A 56 -12.03 9.81 -23.27
N ASP A 57 -11.26 8.89 -22.69
CA ASP A 57 -11.76 7.74 -21.94
C ASP A 57 -11.79 8.04 -20.43
N VAL A 58 -12.99 8.31 -19.91
CA VAL A 58 -13.18 8.66 -18.50
C VAL A 58 -13.55 7.43 -17.68
N TYR A 59 -12.65 7.06 -16.77
CA TYR A 59 -12.90 6.01 -15.77
C TYR A 59 -12.88 6.58 -14.36
N THR A 60 -13.72 6.00 -13.50
CA THR A 60 -13.65 6.12 -12.05
C THR A 60 -12.72 5.04 -11.47
N ILE A 61 -12.20 5.25 -10.26
CA ILE A 61 -11.38 4.23 -9.59
C ILE A 61 -12.20 2.94 -9.35
N PRO A 62 -13.45 2.98 -8.83
CA PRO A 62 -14.26 1.77 -8.66
C PRO A 62 -14.45 0.95 -9.95
N GLU A 63 -14.67 1.60 -11.09
CA GLU A 63 -14.75 0.91 -12.39
C GLU A 63 -13.45 0.20 -12.74
N LEU A 64 -12.30 0.85 -12.54
CA LEU A 64 -10.98 0.23 -12.79
C LEU A 64 -10.70 -0.93 -11.84
N ILE A 65 -11.15 -0.86 -10.59
CA ILE A 65 -11.04 -1.98 -9.64
C ILE A 65 -11.92 -3.15 -10.10
N SER A 66 -13.17 -2.90 -10.50
CA SER A 66 -14.05 -3.96 -11.03
C SER A 66 -13.47 -4.61 -12.29
N LEU A 67 -12.95 -3.82 -13.22
CA LEU A 67 -12.27 -4.36 -14.40
C LEU A 67 -11.00 -5.17 -14.04
N ALA A 68 -10.32 -4.82 -12.95
CA ALA A 68 -9.16 -5.58 -12.48
C ALA A 68 -9.56 -6.96 -11.94
N GLU A 69 -10.70 -7.08 -11.26
CA GLU A 69 -11.23 -8.34 -10.74
C GLU A 69 -11.43 -9.36 -11.87
N ASP A 70 -12.03 -8.92 -12.98
CA ASP A 70 -12.24 -9.74 -14.18
C ASP A 70 -10.92 -10.15 -14.88
N ASN A 71 -9.82 -9.44 -14.61
CA ASN A 71 -8.53 -9.60 -15.27
C ASN A 71 -7.41 -10.10 -14.35
N LEU A 72 -7.73 -10.64 -13.17
CA LEU A 72 -6.73 -11.13 -12.22
C LEU A 72 -5.82 -12.24 -12.79
N ASN A 73 -6.28 -12.96 -13.81
CA ASN A 73 -5.50 -14.01 -14.49
C ASN A 73 -4.35 -13.47 -15.35
N PHE A 74 -4.32 -12.17 -15.65
CA PHE A 74 -3.28 -11.55 -16.47
C PHE A 74 -1.93 -11.52 -15.74
N ALA A 75 -1.00 -12.42 -16.04
CA ALA A 75 0.11 -12.76 -15.13
C ALA A 75 1.19 -11.68 -14.94
N THR A 76 1.22 -10.61 -15.73
CA THR A 76 2.31 -9.63 -15.71
C THR A 76 2.41 -8.89 -14.38
N LEU A 77 3.65 -8.72 -13.92
CA LEU A 77 4.02 -7.95 -12.75
C LEU A 77 5.12 -6.95 -13.13
N ILE A 78 5.06 -5.78 -12.53
CA ILE A 78 6.06 -4.72 -12.67
C ILE A 78 6.66 -4.40 -11.30
N ASN A 79 7.85 -3.79 -11.26
CA ASN A 79 8.33 -3.19 -10.02
C ASN A 79 7.72 -1.78 -9.91
N PRO A 80 6.74 -1.53 -9.01
CA PRO A 80 6.10 -0.22 -8.92
C PRO A 80 7.06 0.89 -8.47
N ASN A 81 8.19 0.52 -7.85
CA ASN A 81 9.24 1.44 -7.40
C ASN A 81 10.36 1.62 -8.43
N ASP A 82 10.25 1.07 -9.64
CA ASP A 82 11.23 1.37 -10.69
C ASP A 82 11.24 2.87 -10.99
N SER A 83 12.46 3.42 -11.12
CA SER A 83 12.71 4.82 -11.44
C SER A 83 11.91 5.34 -12.64
N CYS A 84 11.57 4.47 -13.61
CA CYS A 84 10.78 4.85 -14.77
C CYS A 84 9.36 5.30 -14.41
N PHE A 85 8.82 4.95 -13.23
CA PHE A 85 7.46 5.30 -12.80
C PHE A 85 7.37 6.56 -11.92
N THR A 86 8.47 7.27 -11.71
CA THR A 86 8.56 8.42 -10.78
C THR A 86 7.90 9.69 -11.31
N LEU A 87 8.04 9.97 -12.61
CA LEU A 87 7.50 11.19 -13.22
C LEU A 87 5.97 11.09 -13.44
N PRO A 88 5.23 12.21 -13.49
CA PRO A 88 3.84 12.23 -13.93
C PRO A 88 3.70 12.06 -15.46
N GLY A 89 2.51 11.68 -15.91
CA GLY A 89 2.12 11.62 -17.33
C GLY A 89 2.60 10.38 -18.10
N ALA A 90 1.88 10.00 -19.16
CA ALA A 90 2.21 8.86 -20.03
C ALA A 90 2.50 7.54 -19.29
N MET A 91 1.82 7.31 -18.15
CA MET A 91 2.04 6.10 -17.34
C MET A 91 1.69 4.80 -18.07
N PRO A 92 0.58 4.69 -18.85
CA PRO A 92 0.28 3.49 -19.62
C PRO A 92 1.41 3.13 -20.59
N SER A 93 1.89 4.10 -21.36
CA SER A 93 3.00 3.90 -22.31
C SER A 93 4.30 3.49 -21.62
N ARG A 94 4.58 4.04 -20.43
CA ARG A 94 5.75 3.63 -19.63
C ARG A 94 5.64 2.20 -19.11
N ILE A 95 4.45 1.77 -18.67
CA ILE A 95 4.21 0.38 -18.27
C ILE A 95 4.39 -0.56 -19.48
N VAL A 96 3.82 -0.21 -20.64
CA VAL A 96 3.97 -1.01 -21.87
C VAL A 96 5.45 -1.11 -22.26
N LYS A 97 6.18 0.01 -22.22
CA LYS A 97 7.62 0.03 -22.50
C LYS A 97 8.41 -0.81 -21.49
N TYR A 98 8.14 -0.66 -20.20
CA TYR A 98 8.78 -1.44 -19.14
C TYR A 98 8.63 -2.94 -19.37
N CYS A 99 7.42 -3.38 -19.74
CA CYS A 99 7.14 -4.77 -20.06
C CYS A 99 7.88 -5.22 -21.32
N THR A 100 7.80 -4.44 -22.40
CA THR A 100 8.42 -4.78 -23.69
C THR A 100 9.94 -4.89 -23.57
N ASP A 101 10.59 -3.93 -22.91
CA ASP A 101 12.04 -3.93 -22.69
C ASP A 101 12.53 -5.15 -21.88
N ARG A 102 11.64 -5.77 -21.10
CA ARG A 102 11.92 -6.94 -20.24
C ARG A 102 11.28 -8.24 -20.76
N SER A 103 10.72 -8.23 -21.97
CA SER A 103 10.03 -9.39 -22.56
C SER A 103 8.85 -9.92 -21.73
N PHE A 104 8.19 -9.05 -20.96
CA PHE A 104 6.91 -9.35 -20.33
C PHE A 104 5.76 -9.06 -21.29
N GLN A 105 4.62 -9.73 -21.11
CA GLN A 105 3.40 -9.42 -21.86
C GLN A 105 2.85 -8.05 -21.39
N PRO A 106 2.77 -7.02 -22.26
CA PRO A 106 2.24 -5.73 -21.85
C PRO A 106 0.71 -5.79 -21.69
N PRO A 107 0.14 -5.10 -20.67
CA PRO A 107 -1.30 -4.93 -20.57
C PRO A 107 -1.83 -4.09 -21.75
N ARG A 108 -3.04 -4.41 -22.20
CA ARG A 108 -3.70 -3.82 -23.37
C ARG A 108 -5.04 -3.18 -23.01
N THR A 109 -5.73 -3.70 -22.00
CA THR A 109 -7.03 -3.17 -21.55
C THR A 109 -6.90 -2.45 -20.20
N PRO A 110 -7.78 -1.49 -19.87
CA PRO A 110 -7.77 -0.82 -18.57
C PRO A 110 -7.81 -1.80 -17.38
N GLY A 111 -8.55 -2.92 -17.52
CA GLY A 111 -8.58 -4.00 -16.54
C GLY A 111 -7.25 -4.72 -16.39
N GLU A 112 -6.54 -5.02 -17.47
CA GLU A 112 -5.19 -5.62 -17.42
C GLU A 112 -4.18 -4.66 -16.78
N PHE A 113 -4.26 -3.36 -17.08
CA PHE A 113 -3.42 -2.34 -16.43
C PHE A 113 -3.69 -2.29 -14.92
N ALA A 114 -4.96 -2.18 -14.52
CA ALA A 114 -5.36 -2.14 -13.12
C ALA A 114 -4.95 -3.42 -12.38
N ALA A 115 -5.21 -4.61 -12.94
CA ALA A 115 -4.79 -5.88 -12.36
C ALA A 115 -3.26 -5.99 -12.22
N THR A 116 -2.50 -5.56 -13.23
CA THR A 116 -1.03 -5.52 -13.18
C THR A 116 -0.56 -4.63 -12.03
N ILE A 117 -1.09 -3.42 -11.91
CA ILE A 117 -0.69 -2.45 -10.87
C ILE A 117 -1.03 -2.97 -9.49
N LEU A 118 -2.26 -3.41 -9.24
CA LEU A 118 -2.71 -3.85 -7.91
C LEU A 118 -1.91 -5.07 -7.42
N LYS A 119 -1.68 -6.06 -8.28
CA LYS A 119 -0.85 -7.23 -7.93
C LYS A 119 0.61 -6.87 -7.71
N SER A 120 1.13 -5.94 -8.50
CA SER A 120 2.50 -5.44 -8.34
C SER A 120 2.69 -4.68 -7.02
N LEU A 121 1.69 -3.88 -6.61
CA LEU A 121 1.67 -3.22 -5.31
C LEU A 121 1.63 -4.23 -4.17
N ALA A 122 0.73 -5.21 -4.22
CA ALA A 122 0.65 -6.26 -3.20
C ALA A 122 1.97 -7.04 -3.05
N ASN A 123 2.64 -7.35 -4.17
CA ASN A 123 3.97 -7.97 -4.13
C ASN A 123 5.04 -7.04 -3.54
N ALA A 124 5.03 -5.75 -3.89
CA ALA A 124 5.94 -4.78 -3.30
C ALA A 124 5.73 -4.60 -1.78
N TYR A 125 4.49 -4.71 -1.30
CA TYR A 125 4.19 -4.72 0.13
C TYR A 125 4.76 -5.97 0.81
N ARG A 126 4.56 -7.15 0.22
CA ARG A 126 5.19 -8.40 0.71
C ARG A 126 6.70 -8.28 0.79
N ASP A 127 7.33 -7.77 -0.26
CA ASP A 127 8.78 -7.64 -0.31
C ASP A 127 9.26 -6.64 0.77
N THR A 128 8.53 -5.55 1.00
CA THR A 128 8.81 -4.61 2.09
C THR A 128 8.64 -5.24 3.48
N VAL A 129 7.59 -6.04 3.69
CA VAL A 129 7.39 -6.78 4.94
C VAL A 129 8.59 -7.70 5.22
N ARG A 130 9.02 -8.46 4.21
CA ARG A 130 10.19 -9.35 4.32
C ARG A 130 11.48 -8.60 4.59
N ASP A 131 11.68 -7.46 3.93
CA ASP A 131 12.82 -6.58 4.19
C ASP A 131 12.84 -6.15 5.66
N ILE A 132 11.70 -5.71 6.20
CA ILE A 132 11.56 -5.32 7.61
C ILE A 132 11.84 -6.50 8.54
N GLU A 133 11.25 -7.67 8.32
CA GLU A 133 11.49 -8.86 9.15
C GLU A 133 12.97 -9.26 9.13
N SER A 134 13.63 -9.18 7.96
CA SER A 134 15.04 -9.54 7.81
C SER A 134 15.99 -8.61 8.58
N VAL A 135 15.65 -7.32 8.68
CA VAL A 135 16.47 -6.30 9.35
C VAL A 135 16.17 -6.27 10.86
N THR A 136 14.92 -6.46 11.24
CA THR A 136 14.46 -6.29 12.62
C THR A 136 14.47 -7.59 13.43
N GLY A 137 14.42 -8.75 12.75
CA GLY A 137 14.26 -10.06 13.39
C GLY A 137 12.85 -10.30 13.94
N LEU A 138 11.91 -9.38 13.71
CA LEU A 138 10.51 -9.54 14.10
C LEU A 138 9.79 -10.48 13.14
N THR A 139 8.81 -11.21 13.66
CA THR A 139 7.80 -11.90 12.85
C THR A 139 6.53 -11.07 12.90
N LEU A 140 6.07 -10.60 11.73
CA LEU A 140 4.84 -9.82 11.62
C LEU A 140 3.66 -10.77 11.39
N ASP A 141 2.52 -10.50 12.04
CA ASP A 141 1.30 -11.35 11.91
C ASP A 141 0.11 -10.63 11.27
N THR A 142 0.10 -9.29 11.35
CA THR A 142 -1.02 -8.45 10.95
C THR A 142 -0.53 -7.19 10.27
N LEU A 143 -1.16 -6.82 9.15
CA LEU A 143 -0.91 -5.58 8.43
C LEU A 143 -2.13 -4.66 8.54
N HIS A 144 -1.94 -3.48 9.10
CA HIS A 144 -2.98 -2.46 9.19
C HIS A 144 -2.94 -1.53 7.98
N ILE A 145 -4.00 -1.51 7.16
CA ILE A 145 -4.12 -0.61 6.00
C ILE A 145 -4.97 0.59 6.39
N LEU A 146 -4.38 1.78 6.34
CA LEU A 146 -4.98 3.05 6.72
C LEU A 146 -5.14 3.96 5.49
N GLY A 147 -5.92 5.03 5.61
CA GLY A 147 -6.04 6.01 4.53
C GLY A 147 -7.02 5.59 3.43
N GLY A 148 -7.13 6.39 2.35
CA GLY A 148 -8.02 6.09 1.22
C GLY A 148 -7.77 4.72 0.57
N GLY A 149 -6.54 4.20 0.62
CA GLY A 149 -6.21 2.87 0.13
C GLY A 149 -6.95 1.73 0.87
N SER A 150 -7.36 1.95 2.13
CA SER A 150 -8.07 0.94 2.92
C SER A 150 -9.46 0.61 2.37
N GLN A 151 -10.02 1.47 1.51
CA GLN A 151 -11.32 1.25 0.87
C GLN A 151 -11.25 0.30 -0.34
N ILE A 152 -10.06 -0.05 -0.81
CA ILE A 152 -9.88 -0.89 -2.00
C ILE A 152 -9.81 -2.36 -1.56
N SER A 153 -10.97 -2.98 -1.37
CA SER A 153 -11.08 -4.38 -0.89
C SER A 153 -10.26 -5.37 -1.70
N LEU A 154 -10.22 -5.24 -3.03
CA LEU A 154 -9.38 -6.08 -3.88
C LEU A 154 -7.89 -5.97 -3.52
N LEU A 155 -7.38 -4.75 -3.33
CA LEU A 155 -5.98 -4.53 -2.95
C LEU A 155 -5.68 -5.07 -1.55
N ASN A 156 -6.62 -4.88 -0.60
CA ASN A 156 -6.49 -5.42 0.75
C ASN A 156 -6.38 -6.96 0.72
N GLN A 157 -7.24 -7.63 -0.04
CA GLN A 157 -7.22 -9.08 -0.17
C GLN A 157 -5.98 -9.58 -0.93
N LEU A 158 -5.58 -8.91 -2.02
CA LEU A 158 -4.33 -9.22 -2.72
C LEU A 158 -3.12 -9.06 -1.80
N THR A 159 -3.13 -8.05 -0.92
CA THR A 159 -2.08 -7.82 0.08
C THR A 159 -2.05 -8.94 1.12
N ALA A 160 -3.21 -9.34 1.65
CA ALA A 160 -3.30 -10.47 2.58
C ALA A 160 -2.73 -11.75 1.96
N ASN A 161 -3.10 -12.03 0.70
CA ASN A 161 -2.62 -13.19 -0.04
C ASN A 161 -1.12 -13.12 -0.34
N ALA A 162 -0.61 -11.97 -0.76
CA ALA A 162 0.81 -11.82 -1.11
C ALA A 162 1.69 -11.90 0.14
N CYS A 163 1.30 -11.24 1.23
CA CYS A 163 2.05 -11.20 2.47
C CYS A 163 1.89 -12.48 3.30
N GLN A 164 0.82 -13.27 3.07
CA GLN A 164 0.41 -14.37 3.96
C GLN A 164 0.16 -13.89 5.39
N LEU A 165 -0.36 -12.67 5.52
CA LEU A 165 -0.69 -12.02 6.79
C LEU A 165 -2.17 -11.64 6.83
N LYS A 166 -2.73 -11.59 8.03
CA LYS A 166 -4.04 -10.99 8.23
C LYS A 166 -3.95 -9.50 7.94
N VAL A 167 -4.86 -8.98 7.12
CA VAL A 167 -4.99 -7.54 6.88
C VAL A 167 -6.19 -7.01 7.65
N LYS A 168 -6.00 -5.90 8.37
CA LYS A 168 -7.07 -5.15 9.03
C LYS A 168 -7.15 -3.75 8.45
N THR A 169 -8.33 -3.31 8.05
CA THR A 169 -8.52 -1.92 7.64
C THR A 169 -8.63 -1.02 8.87
N GLY A 170 -7.98 0.13 8.82
CA GLY A 170 -8.23 1.21 9.76
C GLY A 170 -9.05 2.34 9.12
N PRO A 171 -9.21 3.46 9.85
CA PRO A 171 -10.03 4.55 9.37
C PRO A 171 -9.44 5.16 8.09
N VAL A 172 -10.34 5.53 7.17
CA VAL A 172 -9.98 6.25 5.94
C VAL A 172 -9.30 7.58 6.28
N GLU A 173 -9.81 8.28 7.30
CA GLU A 173 -9.28 9.55 7.78
C GLU A 173 -8.23 9.38 8.89
N ALA A 174 -7.30 8.43 8.72
CA ALA A 174 -6.29 8.12 9.75
C ALA A 174 -5.47 9.35 10.19
N THR A 175 -5.14 10.25 9.25
CA THR A 175 -4.46 11.51 9.55
C THR A 175 -5.29 12.40 10.48
N LEU A 176 -6.60 12.52 10.23
CA LEU A 176 -7.52 13.29 11.07
C LEU A 176 -7.61 12.69 12.48
N PHE A 177 -7.83 11.37 12.58
CA PHE A 177 -7.90 10.68 13.87
C PHE A 177 -6.61 10.82 14.66
N GLY A 178 -5.45 10.65 14.03
CA GLY A 178 -4.15 10.83 14.68
C GLY A 178 -3.94 12.27 15.19
N ASN A 179 -4.36 13.26 14.41
CA ASN A 179 -4.29 14.66 14.80
C ASN A 179 -5.17 14.95 16.03
N ILE A 180 -6.43 14.52 16.00
CA ILE A 180 -7.37 14.69 17.13
C ILE A 180 -6.87 13.96 18.38
N ALA A 181 -6.33 12.75 18.23
CA ALA A 181 -5.81 11.96 19.33
C ALA A 181 -4.71 12.69 20.10
N VAL A 182 -3.73 13.25 19.40
CA VAL A 182 -2.63 14.00 20.05
C VAL A 182 -3.14 15.24 20.78
N GLN A 183 -4.11 15.97 20.19
CA GLN A 183 -4.74 17.10 20.87
C GLN A 183 -5.51 16.68 22.12
N ALA A 184 -6.28 15.59 22.05
CA ALA A 184 -7.07 15.07 23.17
C ALA A 184 -6.17 14.57 24.32
N ILE A 185 -5.04 13.94 24.01
CA ILE A 185 -4.03 13.55 25.00
C ILE A 185 -3.43 14.80 25.65
N SER A 186 -3.04 15.80 24.85
CA SER A 186 -2.48 17.05 25.37
C SER A 186 -3.48 17.82 26.26
N ALA A 187 -4.77 17.69 26.01
CA ALA A 187 -5.83 18.30 26.80
C ALA A 187 -6.20 17.50 28.07
N GLY A 188 -5.59 16.32 28.29
CA GLY A 188 -5.90 15.44 29.41
C GLY A 188 -7.25 14.71 29.28
N VAL A 189 -7.88 14.73 28.10
CA VAL A 189 -9.15 14.04 27.83
C VAL A 189 -8.93 12.54 27.63
N ILE A 190 -7.79 12.17 27.05
CA ILE A 190 -7.34 10.78 26.85
C ILE A 190 -5.99 10.62 27.56
N SER A 191 -5.76 9.48 28.21
CA SER A 191 -4.55 9.26 29.02
C SER A 191 -3.27 9.19 28.18
N ASP A 192 -3.31 8.44 27.07
CA ASP A 192 -2.12 8.08 26.30
C ASP A 192 -2.48 7.57 24.89
N ILE A 193 -1.46 7.24 24.09
CA ILE A 193 -1.62 6.78 22.72
C ILE A 193 -2.32 5.41 22.62
N SER A 194 -2.19 4.54 23.62
CA SER A 194 -2.83 3.23 23.65
C SER A 194 -4.34 3.40 23.83
N ALA A 195 -4.75 4.23 24.80
CA ALA A 195 -6.14 4.60 25.00
C ALA A 195 -6.75 5.29 23.77
N ALA A 196 -5.99 6.16 23.10
CA ALA A 196 -6.44 6.78 21.86
C ALA A 196 -6.64 5.77 20.73
N ARG A 197 -5.67 4.86 20.50
CA ARG A 197 -5.77 3.79 19.50
C ARG A 197 -6.97 2.87 19.77
N ALA A 198 -7.19 2.51 21.05
CA ALA A 198 -8.36 1.72 21.45
C ALA A 198 -9.66 2.47 21.14
N MET A 199 -9.78 3.75 21.50
CA MET A 199 -10.98 4.55 21.21
C MET A 199 -11.24 4.66 19.71
N ILE A 200 -10.20 4.91 18.91
CA ILE A 200 -10.30 4.96 17.45
C ILE A 200 -10.77 3.61 16.91
N ALA A 201 -10.23 2.49 17.39
CA ALA A 201 -10.67 1.16 16.96
C ALA A 201 -12.16 0.87 17.21
N HIS A 202 -12.78 1.53 18.20
CA HIS A 202 -14.22 1.42 18.47
C HIS A 202 -15.08 2.45 17.73
N SER A 203 -14.48 3.41 17.00
CA SER A 203 -15.20 4.51 16.34
C SER A 203 -15.48 4.26 14.85
N PHE A 204 -15.08 3.13 14.30
CA PHE A 204 -15.35 2.74 12.91
C PHE A 204 -15.44 1.22 12.78
N GLU A 205 -16.01 0.74 11.67
CA GLU A 205 -16.04 -0.67 11.34
C GLU A 205 -14.75 -1.07 10.62
N SER A 206 -13.95 -1.93 11.26
CA SER A 206 -12.75 -2.53 10.68
C SER A 206 -13.11 -3.80 9.93
N LEU A 207 -12.62 -3.93 8.69
CA LEU A 207 -12.73 -5.13 7.89
C LEU A 207 -11.45 -5.96 8.03
N GLU A 208 -11.62 -7.28 8.10
CA GLU A 208 -10.52 -8.23 8.16
C GLU A 208 -10.44 -9.08 6.89
N PHE A 209 -9.25 -9.21 6.33
CA PHE A 209 -8.96 -10.03 5.16
C PHE A 209 -7.90 -11.06 5.55
N ASN A 210 -8.28 -12.33 5.54
CA ASN A 210 -7.35 -13.43 5.78
C ASN A 210 -6.74 -13.90 4.45
N PRO A 211 -5.50 -14.41 4.45
CA PRO A 211 -4.93 -15.02 3.26
C PRO A 211 -5.80 -16.17 2.76
N VAL A 212 -6.02 -16.22 1.45
CA VAL A 212 -6.70 -17.33 0.77
C VAL A 212 -5.80 -17.86 -0.35
N ASP A 213 -5.77 -19.18 -0.54
CA ASP A 213 -4.90 -19.83 -1.54
C ASP A 213 -5.19 -19.39 -2.98
N ARG A 214 -6.46 -19.04 -3.28
CA ARG A 214 -6.89 -18.42 -4.53
C ARG A 214 -8.08 -17.50 -4.28
N LEU A 215 -8.07 -16.33 -4.92
CA LEU A 215 -9.28 -15.56 -5.15
C LEU A 215 -10.17 -16.44 -6.04
N SER A 216 -11.20 -17.04 -5.46
CA SER A 216 -12.19 -17.84 -6.20
C SER A 216 -12.81 -16.96 -7.28
N ARG A 217 -12.67 -17.40 -8.54
CA ARG A 217 -13.36 -16.80 -9.69
C ARG A 217 -14.86 -16.98 -9.55
#